data_AF-J9FAM8-F1
#
_entry.id   AF-J9FAM8-F1
#
_cell.length_a   1.000
_cell.length_b   1.000
_cell.length_c   1.000
_cell.angle_alpha   90.00
_cell.angle_beta   90.00
_cell.angle_gamma   90.00
#
_symmetry.space_group_name_H-M   'P 1'
#
loop_
_entity.id
_entity.type
_entity.pdbx_description
1 polymer ?
#
loop_
_entity_poly.entity_id
_entity_poly.type
_entity_poly.pdbx_seq_one_letter_code
_entity_poly.pdbx_strand_id
1 'polypeptide(L)'
;MTPAEMLLSLIRGPKVYAYIRRHDTVFPSNSLEYVSETMLTVMNGCYTVCTVVSPFLLLIAYNRSLLNGTNFMMLAKFTVTYYVIAISMRTVGRIFNPEYRRFADTLFEAHLHGRNGSSLLLGYDYELFAAPIDFRARKELRKYFETPRRFTATGNMLYTALRDRLSYNIVYSFARVLVYPGSASLLNKLIQSFLIENRRKLVVEKGAIRGVLMTREGNRVDSMFVDRREQGGNGNILVVTCEGNAGFYETGIMPTPLTLNYSVLGWNQPGFGESSGMPTPKQTIASIDAVIQYAIHKLGFVEEQIVIYAWSIGGFPATWAAANYPNIKVVFDSVKF
;
A
#
# COMPACT_ATOMS: atom_id res chain seq x y z
N MET A 1 -13.40 18.61 19.33
CA MET A 1 -13.93 18.12 18.04
C MET A 1 -15.31 18.70 17.86
N THR A 2 -15.61 19.35 16.74
CA THR A 2 -17.00 19.76 16.45
C THR A 2 -17.86 18.52 16.15
N PRO A 3 -19.18 18.57 16.37
CA PRO A 3 -20.06 17.45 16.01
C PRO A 3 -19.95 17.03 14.54
N ALA A 4 -19.67 17.98 13.64
CA ALA A 4 -19.49 17.73 12.21
C ALA A 4 -18.19 16.96 11.92
N GLU A 5 -17.08 17.31 12.57
CA GLU A 5 -15.81 16.59 12.44
C GLU A 5 -15.93 15.17 12.96
N MET A 6 -16.63 14.97 14.07
CA MET A 6 -16.88 13.64 14.65
C MET A 6 -17.72 12.78 13.71
N LEU A 7 -18.78 13.35 13.13
CA LEU A 7 -19.57 12.62 12.15
C LEU A 7 -18.72 12.25 10.92
N LEU A 8 -17.88 13.17 10.44
CA LEU A 8 -17.00 12.92 9.30
C LEU A 8 -15.95 11.83 9.60
N SER A 9 -15.42 11.79 10.82
CA SER A 9 -14.48 10.74 11.25
C SER A 9 -15.14 9.37 11.30
N LEU A 10 -16.42 9.28 11.66
CA LEU A 10 -17.15 8.00 11.66
C LEU A 10 -17.47 7.53 10.22
N ILE A 11 -17.87 8.46 9.34
CA ILE A 11 -18.15 8.17 7.92
C ILE A 11 -16.88 7.72 7.19
N ARG A 12 -15.79 8.48 7.32
CA ARG A 12 -14.55 8.28 6.55
C ARG A 12 -13.42 7.60 7.31
N GLY A 13 -13.64 7.26 8.58
CA GLY A 13 -12.60 6.68 9.43
C GLY A 13 -12.14 5.32 8.93
N PRO A 14 -10.91 4.89 9.29
CA PRO A 14 -10.37 3.61 8.85
C PRO A 14 -11.12 2.44 9.48
N LYS A 15 -11.04 1.27 8.85
CA LYS A 15 -11.33 0.00 9.49
C LYS A 15 -10.21 -0.33 10.49
N VAL A 16 -10.62 -0.81 11.67
CA VAL A 16 -9.71 -1.34 12.68
C VAL A 16 -9.77 -2.86 12.58
N TYR A 17 -8.62 -3.51 12.47
CA TYR A 17 -8.51 -4.95 12.29
C TYR A 17 -8.44 -5.67 13.64
N ALA A 18 -7.56 -5.21 14.52
CA ALA A 18 -7.29 -5.89 15.79
C ALA A 18 -6.65 -4.95 16.82
N TYR A 19 -6.66 -5.39 18.07
CA TYR A 19 -5.79 -4.83 19.10
C TYR A 19 -4.41 -5.50 19.05
N ILE A 20 -3.35 -4.70 19.20
CA ILE A 20 -1.96 -5.18 19.23
C ILE A 20 -1.53 -5.54 20.66
N ARG A 21 -1.99 -4.79 21.67
CA ARG A 21 -1.50 -4.88 23.06
C ARG A 21 -2.14 -5.96 23.95
N ARG A 22 -3.27 -6.54 23.55
CA ARG A 22 -3.94 -7.60 24.30
C ARG A 22 -3.99 -8.85 23.44
N HIS A 23 -3.53 -9.98 23.99
CA HIS A 23 -3.60 -11.29 23.34
C HIS A 23 -4.95 -11.48 22.63
N ASP A 24 -4.84 -11.85 21.36
CA ASP A 24 -5.90 -12.34 20.45
C ASP A 24 -7.30 -11.75 20.58
N THR A 25 -7.42 -10.43 20.48
CA THR A 25 -8.74 -9.81 20.32
C THR A 25 -8.87 -9.16 18.94
N VAL A 26 -9.62 -9.85 18.07
CA VAL A 26 -10.25 -9.27 16.88
C VAL A 26 -11.04 -8.04 17.32
N PHE A 27 -10.94 -6.95 16.57
CA PHE A 27 -11.67 -5.73 16.91
C PHE A 27 -13.20 -6.00 16.87
N PRO A 28 -13.97 -5.64 17.91
CA PRO A 28 -15.39 -5.96 17.97
C PRO A 28 -16.16 -5.14 16.94
N SER A 29 -16.47 -5.76 15.80
CA SER A 29 -17.32 -5.17 14.75
C SER A 29 -18.75 -5.69 14.89
N ASN A 30 -19.72 -4.79 14.83
CA ASN A 30 -21.14 -5.18 14.85
C ASN A 30 -21.63 -5.60 13.46
N SER A 31 -22.81 -6.20 13.40
CA SER A 31 -23.38 -6.72 12.16
C SER A 31 -23.57 -5.64 11.07
N LEU A 32 -23.90 -4.40 11.46
CA LEU A 32 -24.06 -3.29 10.51
C LEU A 32 -22.74 -2.95 9.84
N GLU A 33 -21.67 -2.80 10.63
CA GLU A 33 -20.33 -2.54 10.11
C GLU A 33 -19.86 -3.73 9.25
N TYR A 34 -19.99 -4.97 9.72
CA TYR A 34 -19.63 -6.16 8.94
C TYR A 34 -20.32 -6.23 7.57
N VAL A 35 -21.64 -6.04 7.52
CA VAL A 35 -22.40 -6.05 6.25
C VAL A 35 -21.95 -4.90 5.35
N SER A 36 -21.79 -3.69 5.89
CA SER A 36 -21.35 -2.53 5.11
C SER A 36 -19.93 -2.69 4.56
N GLU A 37 -18.99 -3.23 5.33
CA GLU A 37 -17.63 -3.52 4.88
C GLU A 37 -17.64 -4.56 3.76
N THR A 38 -18.48 -5.58 3.88
CA THR A 38 -18.66 -6.59 2.84
C THR A 38 -19.19 -5.95 1.56
N MET A 39 -20.19 -5.07 1.66
CA MET A 39 -20.73 -4.35 0.51
C MET A 39 -19.66 -3.49 -0.18
N LEU A 40 -18.93 -2.67 0.58
CA LEU A 40 -17.85 -1.84 0.05
C LEU A 40 -16.74 -2.69 -0.58
N THR A 41 -16.43 -3.84 0.02
CA THR A 41 -15.44 -4.80 -0.49
C THR A 41 -15.87 -5.37 -1.83
N VAL A 42 -17.13 -5.82 -1.97
CA VAL A 42 -17.71 -6.32 -3.22
C VAL A 42 -17.68 -5.24 -4.28
N MET A 43 -18.16 -4.03 -3.97
CA MET A 43 -18.20 -2.92 -4.93
C MET A 43 -16.82 -2.57 -5.47
N ASN A 44 -15.82 -2.43 -4.60
CA ASN A 44 -14.45 -2.15 -5.02
C ASN A 44 -13.80 -3.36 -5.75
N GLY A 45 -14.24 -4.59 -5.45
CA GLY A 45 -13.85 -5.80 -6.18
C GLY A 45 -14.37 -5.79 -7.60
N CYS A 46 -15.66 -5.51 -7.78
CA CYS A 46 -16.30 -5.33 -9.09
C CYS A 46 -15.63 -4.21 -9.89
N TYR A 47 -15.39 -3.04 -9.29
CA TYR A 47 -14.67 -1.94 -9.93
C TYR A 47 -13.30 -2.40 -10.46
N THR A 48 -12.53 -3.10 -9.63
CA THR A 48 -11.20 -3.60 -10.01
C THR A 48 -11.29 -4.58 -11.18
N VAL A 49 -12.18 -5.58 -11.11
CA VAL A 49 -12.39 -6.54 -12.20
C VAL A 49 -12.81 -5.83 -13.48
N CYS A 50 -13.75 -4.89 -13.39
CA CYS A 50 -14.21 -4.11 -14.53
C CYS A 50 -13.09 -3.27 -15.16
N THR A 51 -12.20 -2.67 -14.36
CA THR A 51 -11.07 -1.89 -14.89
C THR A 51 -10.02 -2.76 -15.58
N VAL A 52 -9.65 -3.90 -14.98
CA VAL A 52 -8.65 -4.81 -15.55
C VAL A 52 -9.16 -5.47 -16.82
N VAL A 53 -10.40 -5.95 -16.81
CA VAL A 53 -11.03 -6.64 -17.96
C VAL A 53 -11.71 -5.65 -18.92
N SER A 54 -11.58 -4.33 -18.68
CA SER A 54 -12.26 -3.29 -19.47
C SER A 54 -12.09 -3.40 -20.99
N PRO A 55 -10.91 -3.79 -21.56
CA PRO A 55 -10.78 -3.90 -23.01
C PRO A 55 -11.74 -4.93 -23.62
N PHE A 56 -11.98 -6.04 -22.90
CA PHE A 56 -12.89 -7.10 -23.33
C PHE A 56 -14.35 -6.75 -23.03
N LEU A 57 -14.61 -6.16 -21.86
CA LEU A 57 -15.96 -5.74 -21.47
C LEU A 57 -16.52 -4.67 -22.42
N LEU A 58 -15.69 -3.74 -22.88
CA LEU A 58 -16.09 -2.73 -23.85
C LEU A 58 -16.47 -3.35 -25.20
N LEU A 59 -15.72 -4.34 -25.67
CA LEU A 59 -16.04 -5.05 -26.91
C LEU A 59 -17.39 -5.80 -26.80
N ILE A 60 -17.62 -6.48 -25.67
CA ILE A 60 -18.89 -7.17 -25.40
C ILE A 60 -20.04 -6.16 -25.31
N ALA A 61 -19.83 -5.05 -24.59
CA ALA A 61 -20.84 -4.02 -24.42
C ALA A 61 -21.23 -3.35 -25.73
N TYR A 62 -20.26 -3.12 -26.63
CA TYR A 62 -20.50 -2.62 -27.97
C TYR A 62 -21.31 -3.63 -28.81
N ASN A 63 -20.83 -4.88 -28.90
CA ASN A 63 -21.47 -5.92 -29.72
C ASN A 63 -22.90 -6.25 -29.27
N ARG A 64 -23.20 -6.10 -27.97
CA ARG A 64 -24.53 -6.35 -27.40
C ARG A 64 -25.40 -5.09 -27.27
N SER A 65 -24.98 -3.96 -27.82
CA SER A 65 -25.71 -2.68 -27.72
C SER A 65 -26.04 -2.25 -26.27
N LEU A 66 -25.16 -2.61 -25.32
CA LEU A 66 -25.33 -2.26 -23.90
C LEU A 66 -24.97 -0.79 -23.62
N LEU A 67 -24.21 -0.15 -24.52
CA LEU A 67 -23.76 1.24 -24.44
C LEU A 67 -24.87 2.25 -24.81
N ASN A 68 -26.03 2.16 -24.15
CA ASN A 68 -27.12 3.12 -24.32
C ASN A 68 -27.33 3.94 -23.03
N GLY A 69 -27.91 5.13 -23.17
CA GLY A 69 -28.09 6.08 -22.06
C GLY A 69 -28.93 5.52 -20.91
N THR A 70 -29.96 4.71 -21.22
CA THR A 70 -30.84 4.09 -20.23
C THR A 70 -30.08 3.10 -19.34
N ASN A 71 -29.29 2.21 -19.94
CA ASN A 71 -28.47 1.24 -19.21
C ASN A 71 -27.42 1.94 -18.33
N PHE A 72 -26.77 2.97 -18.87
CA PHE A 72 -25.82 3.77 -18.09
C PHE A 72 -26.50 4.42 -16.88
N MET A 73 -27.67 5.01 -17.07
CA MET A 73 -28.46 5.62 -16.00
C MET A 73 -28.88 4.59 -14.94
N MET A 74 -29.30 3.40 -15.34
CA MET A 74 -29.65 2.31 -14.41
C MET A 74 -28.44 1.86 -13.61
N LEU A 75 -27.29 1.64 -14.25
CA LEU A 75 -26.04 1.26 -13.57
C LEU A 75 -25.59 2.34 -12.58
N ALA A 76 -25.68 3.62 -12.97
CA ALA A 76 -25.36 4.74 -12.10
C ALA A 76 -26.27 4.78 -10.88
N LYS A 77 -27.60 4.69 -11.08
CA LYS A 77 -28.58 4.65 -9.98
C LYS A 77 -28.32 3.49 -9.02
N PHE A 78 -28.07 2.29 -9.54
CA PHE A 78 -27.76 1.12 -8.73
C PHE A 78 -26.48 1.32 -7.92
N THR A 79 -25.41 1.77 -8.56
CA THR A 79 -24.10 1.97 -7.90
C THR A 79 -24.19 3.02 -6.80
N VAL A 80 -24.83 4.16 -7.07
CA VAL A 80 -25.02 5.23 -6.09
C VAL A 80 -25.87 4.76 -4.91
N THR A 81 -27.00 4.10 -5.19
CA THR A 81 -27.89 3.60 -4.14
C THR A 81 -27.18 2.57 -3.26
N TYR A 82 -26.48 1.62 -3.87
CA TYR A 82 -25.70 0.61 -3.16
C TYR A 82 -24.62 1.24 -2.27
N TYR A 83 -23.89 2.22 -2.79
CA TYR A 83 -22.86 2.94 -2.03
C TYR A 83 -23.44 3.75 -0.86
N VAL A 84 -24.56 4.46 -1.08
CA VAL A 84 -25.22 5.26 -0.04
C VAL A 84 -25.72 4.36 1.10
N ILE A 85 -26.31 3.20 0.77
CA ILE A 85 -26.74 2.22 1.77
C ILE A 85 -25.53 1.72 2.57
N ALA A 86 -24.45 1.32 1.88
CA ALA A 86 -23.24 0.82 2.53
C ALA A 86 -22.63 1.85 3.50
N ILE A 87 -22.43 3.10 3.06
CA ILE A 87 -21.87 4.15 3.91
C ILE A 87 -22.80 4.51 5.07
N SER A 88 -24.12 4.52 4.86
CA SER A 88 -25.09 4.78 5.92
C SER A 88 -25.03 3.70 7.00
N MET A 89 -25.02 2.42 6.60
CA MET A 89 -24.89 1.29 7.52
C MET A 89 -23.56 1.31 8.29
N ARG A 90 -22.44 1.60 7.61
CA ARG A 90 -21.11 1.77 8.24
C ARG A 90 -21.14 2.86 9.31
N THR A 91 -21.71 4.01 8.96
CA THR A 91 -21.78 5.17 9.86
C THR A 91 -22.63 4.87 11.10
N VAL A 92 -23.82 4.31 10.90
CA VAL A 92 -24.71 3.90 12.00
C VAL A 92 -24.04 2.84 12.89
N GLY A 93 -23.43 1.83 12.28
CA GLY A 93 -22.67 0.81 12.99
C GLY A 93 -21.57 1.40 13.88
N ARG A 94 -20.82 2.38 13.37
CA ARG A 94 -19.74 3.04 14.13
C ARG A 94 -20.22 3.98 15.22
N ILE A 95 -21.34 4.67 15.01
CA ILE A 95 -21.98 5.49 16.05
C ILE A 95 -22.33 4.63 17.27
N PHE A 96 -22.89 3.44 17.03
CA PHE A 96 -23.29 2.52 18.09
C PHE A 96 -22.15 1.63 18.63
N ASN A 97 -20.94 1.72 18.07
CA ASN A 97 -19.77 0.97 18.56
C ASN A 97 -18.94 1.83 19.53
N PRO A 98 -19.00 1.58 20.86
CA PRO A 98 -18.23 2.36 21.83
C PRO A 98 -16.71 2.22 21.66
N GLU A 99 -16.22 1.04 21.26
CA GLU A 99 -14.79 0.81 21.04
C GLU A 99 -14.28 1.57 19.80
N TYR A 100 -15.08 1.61 18.73
CA TYR A 100 -14.73 2.38 17.54
C TYR A 100 -14.68 3.89 17.84
N ARG A 101 -15.63 4.40 18.64
CA ARG A 101 -15.62 5.82 19.04
C ARG A 101 -14.36 6.18 19.82
N ARG A 102 -13.95 5.35 20.79
CA ARG A 102 -12.68 5.54 21.53
C ARG A 102 -11.47 5.56 20.59
N PHE A 103 -11.43 4.64 19.63
CA PHE A 103 -10.38 4.63 18.62
C PHE A 103 -10.42 5.90 17.76
N ALA A 104 -11.59 6.33 17.30
CA ALA A 104 -11.76 7.52 16.48
C ALA A 104 -11.31 8.79 17.21
N ASP A 105 -11.61 8.91 18.50
CA ASP A 105 -11.15 10.01 19.35
C ASP A 105 -9.62 9.97 19.50
N THR A 106 -9.04 8.80 19.77
CA THR A 106 -7.58 8.61 19.85
C THR A 106 -6.88 8.99 18.54
N LEU A 107 -7.47 8.57 17.41
CA LEU A 107 -6.97 8.90 16.08
C LEU A 107 -7.01 10.40 15.82
N PHE A 108 -8.10 11.06 16.20
CA PHE A 108 -8.24 12.50 16.06
C PHE A 108 -7.21 13.26 16.93
N GLU A 109 -7.05 12.85 18.18
CA GLU A 109 -6.04 13.42 19.09
C GLU A 109 -4.62 13.27 18.56
N ALA A 110 -4.29 12.12 17.97
CA ALA A 110 -2.98 11.90 17.36
C ALA A 110 -2.71 12.82 16.16
N HIS A 111 -3.75 13.16 15.38
CA HIS A 111 -3.61 14.14 14.29
C HIS A 111 -3.46 15.58 14.80
N LEU A 112 -4.06 15.92 15.94
CA LEU A 112 -3.95 17.25 16.55
C LEU A 112 -2.61 17.47 17.27
N HIS A 113 -2.20 16.50 18.10
CA HIS A 113 -1.01 16.61 18.96
C HIS A 113 0.26 16.01 18.33
N GLY A 114 0.16 15.46 17.12
CA GLY A 114 1.27 14.88 16.37
C GLY A 114 1.91 13.69 17.09
N ARG A 115 3.24 13.63 17.08
CA ARG A 115 4.02 12.48 17.60
C ARG A 115 3.75 12.16 19.07
N ASN A 116 3.41 13.15 19.89
CA ASN A 116 3.18 12.94 21.32
C ASN A 116 1.88 12.17 21.61
N GLY A 117 0.88 12.23 20.72
CA GLY A 117 -0.39 11.49 20.84
C GLY A 117 -0.41 10.13 20.13
N SER A 118 0.63 9.79 19.36
CA SER A 118 0.62 8.61 18.47
C SER A 118 0.94 7.29 19.19
N SER A 119 1.40 7.33 20.44
CA SER A 119 1.77 6.12 21.21
C SER A 119 0.58 5.22 21.54
N LEU A 120 -0.62 5.79 21.71
CA LEU A 120 -1.85 5.05 21.93
C LEU A 120 -2.30 4.29 20.66
N LEU A 121 -2.03 4.86 19.48
CA LEU A 121 -2.35 4.23 18.20
C LEU A 121 -1.53 2.95 17.93
N LEU A 122 -0.35 2.82 18.52
CA LEU A 122 0.44 1.57 18.47
C LEU A 122 -0.29 0.38 19.12
N GLY A 123 -1.35 0.64 19.89
CA GLY A 123 -2.21 -0.39 20.45
C GLY A 123 -3.21 -0.99 19.44
N TYR A 124 -3.34 -0.41 18.25
CA TYR A 124 -4.34 -0.78 17.24
C TYR A 124 -3.67 -1.14 15.91
N ASP A 125 -4.17 -2.17 15.23
CA ASP A 125 -3.90 -2.39 13.82
C ASP A 125 -5.11 -1.93 12.99
N TYR A 126 -4.88 -1.02 12.05
CA TYR A 126 -5.92 -0.32 11.29
C TYR A 126 -5.40 0.11 9.90
N GLU A 127 -6.31 0.57 9.05
CA GLU A 127 -5.97 0.97 7.67
C GLU A 127 -4.97 2.15 7.63
N LEU A 128 -3.87 1.93 6.91
CA LEU A 128 -2.71 2.84 6.80
C LEU A 128 -3.05 4.26 6.34
N PHE A 129 -4.10 4.45 5.53
CA PHE A 129 -4.42 5.77 4.98
C PHE A 129 -4.72 6.80 6.08
N ALA A 130 -5.24 6.33 7.23
CA ALA A 130 -5.58 7.14 8.37
C ALA A 130 -4.42 7.28 9.36
N ALA A 131 -3.36 6.50 9.25
CA ALA A 131 -2.24 6.58 10.17
C ALA A 131 -1.48 7.91 10.02
N PRO A 132 -0.93 8.47 11.12
CA PRO A 132 -0.03 9.61 11.05
C PRO A 132 1.22 9.25 10.24
N ILE A 133 1.85 10.26 9.64
CA ILE A 133 3.04 10.06 8.81
C ILE A 133 4.27 10.06 9.73
N ASP A 134 5.02 8.96 9.74
CA ASP A 134 6.24 8.83 10.57
C ASP A 134 7.42 9.57 9.95
N PHE A 135 7.51 9.51 8.62
CA PHE A 135 8.59 10.09 7.84
C PHE A 135 8.11 10.60 6.49
N ARG A 136 8.62 11.76 6.08
CA ARG A 136 8.36 12.35 4.77
C ARG A 136 9.68 12.46 4.02
N ALA A 137 9.74 11.83 2.86
CA ALA A 137 10.91 11.88 1.98
C ALA A 137 11.18 13.32 1.53
N ARG A 138 12.46 13.69 1.54
CA ARG A 138 12.95 14.97 1.06
C ARG A 138 13.19 14.91 -0.44
N LYS A 139 13.12 16.07 -1.08
CA LYS A 139 13.45 16.19 -2.50
C LYS A 139 14.96 16.28 -2.64
N GLU A 140 15.57 15.17 -3.04
CA GLU A 140 16.99 15.12 -3.38
C GLU A 140 17.19 14.91 -4.89
N LEU A 141 18.32 15.41 -5.39
CA LEU A 141 18.75 15.17 -6.76
C LEU A 141 19.23 13.73 -6.86
N ARG A 142 18.50 12.95 -7.64
CA ARG A 142 18.75 11.53 -7.88
C ARG A 142 19.03 11.33 -9.37
N LYS A 143 19.93 10.40 -9.69
CA LYS A 143 20.15 9.93 -11.06
C LYS A 143 18.84 9.38 -11.59
N TYR A 144 18.42 9.92 -12.73
CA TYR A 144 17.23 9.47 -13.46
C TYR A 144 17.67 8.86 -14.78
N PHE A 145 17.25 7.63 -15.03
CA PHE A 145 17.59 6.88 -16.23
C PHE A 145 16.42 6.95 -17.20
N GLU A 146 16.53 7.80 -18.23
CA GLU A 146 15.54 7.84 -19.31
C GLU A 146 15.74 6.65 -20.24
N THR A 147 14.69 5.85 -20.43
CA THR A 147 14.69 4.86 -21.51
C THR A 147 14.50 5.60 -22.83
N PRO A 148 15.36 5.38 -23.84
CA PRO A 148 15.21 6.05 -25.13
C PRO A 148 13.82 5.80 -25.71
N ARG A 149 13.12 6.87 -26.14
CA ARG A 149 11.82 6.74 -26.82
C ARG A 149 12.03 6.14 -28.21
N ARG A 150 12.07 4.82 -28.30
CA ARG A 150 12.00 4.10 -29.58
C ARG A 150 10.53 3.92 -29.99
N PHE A 151 9.86 5.01 -30.37
CA PHE A 151 8.59 4.92 -31.08
C PHE A 151 8.82 5.36 -32.52
N THR A 152 8.54 4.48 -33.47
CA THR A 152 8.48 4.82 -34.89
C THR A 152 7.30 5.77 -35.09
N ALA A 153 7.59 7.02 -35.41
CA ALA A 153 6.58 7.97 -35.88
C ALA A 153 6.09 7.47 -37.24
N THR A 154 4.88 6.92 -37.27
CA THR A 154 4.18 6.66 -38.54
C THR A 154 3.59 7.97 -39.05
N GLY A 155 3.59 8.20 -40.36
CA GLY A 155 3.16 9.48 -40.97
C GLY A 155 1.69 9.88 -40.70
N ASN A 156 0.86 8.98 -40.16
CA ASN A 156 -0.53 9.27 -39.79
C ASN A 156 -0.63 9.67 -38.30
N MET A 157 -0.82 10.96 -38.05
CA MET A 157 -0.92 11.56 -36.71
C MET A 157 -2.15 11.06 -35.93
N LEU A 158 -3.31 10.93 -36.59
CA LEU A 158 -4.55 10.47 -35.94
C LEU A 158 -4.43 9.02 -35.49
N TYR A 159 -3.92 8.15 -36.37
CA TYR A 159 -3.66 6.75 -36.03
C TYR A 159 -2.66 6.63 -34.87
N THR A 160 -1.57 7.39 -34.91
CA THR A 160 -0.54 7.38 -33.86
C THR A 160 -1.13 7.82 -32.51
N ALA A 161 -1.92 8.91 -32.49
CA ALA A 161 -2.56 9.40 -31.27
C ALA A 161 -3.57 8.40 -30.68
N LEU A 162 -4.40 7.78 -31.54
CA LEU A 162 -5.37 6.76 -31.11
C LEU A 162 -4.66 5.50 -30.58
N ARG A 163 -3.67 4.99 -31.33
CA ARG A 163 -2.84 3.85 -30.93
C ARG A 163 -2.19 4.11 -29.59
N ASP A 164 -1.51 5.24 -29.41
CA ASP A 164 -0.77 5.54 -28.18
C ASP A 164 -1.69 5.68 -26.97
N ARG A 165 -2.87 6.29 -27.13
CA ARG A 165 -3.91 6.34 -26.09
C ARG A 165 -4.40 4.94 -25.73
N LEU A 166 -4.70 4.08 -26.71
CA LEU A 166 -5.15 2.71 -26.46
C LEU A 166 -4.06 1.86 -25.80
N SER A 167 -2.84 1.90 -26.32
CA SER A 167 -1.66 1.23 -25.76
C SER A 167 -1.41 1.68 -24.33
N TYR A 168 -1.46 2.98 -24.05
CA TYR A 168 -1.34 3.50 -22.69
C TYR A 168 -2.41 2.90 -21.76
N ASN A 169 -3.68 2.89 -22.18
CA ASN A 169 -4.76 2.33 -21.37
C ASN A 169 -4.59 0.83 -21.10
N ILE A 170 -4.18 0.05 -22.11
CA ILE A 170 -3.92 -1.39 -21.97
C ILE A 170 -2.75 -1.63 -21.02
N VAL A 171 -1.64 -0.91 -21.19
CA VAL A 171 -0.46 -1.05 -20.33
C VAL A 171 -0.81 -0.68 -18.90
N TYR A 172 -1.51 0.44 -18.70
CA TYR A 172 -1.81 0.97 -17.39
C TYR A 172 -2.85 0.14 -16.63
N SER A 173 -3.89 -0.35 -17.30
CA SER A 173 -5.03 -0.99 -16.64
C SER A 173 -4.92 -2.52 -16.60
N PHE A 174 -4.33 -3.13 -17.63
CA PHE A 174 -4.28 -4.58 -17.78
C PHE A 174 -2.85 -5.12 -17.62
N ALA A 175 -1.91 -4.71 -18.47
CA ALA A 175 -0.58 -5.31 -18.50
C ALA A 175 0.18 -5.11 -17.19
N ARG A 176 0.07 -3.92 -16.56
CA ARG A 176 0.68 -3.65 -15.26
C ARG A 176 0.21 -4.63 -14.18
N VAL A 177 -1.07 -4.98 -14.18
CA VAL A 177 -1.63 -5.93 -13.20
C VAL A 177 -1.10 -7.34 -13.44
N LEU A 178 -0.84 -7.73 -14.68
CA LEU A 178 -0.18 -9.01 -14.97
C LEU A 178 1.28 -9.03 -14.55
N VAL A 179 1.99 -7.91 -14.69
CA VAL A 179 3.40 -7.79 -14.26
C VAL A 179 3.49 -7.72 -12.74
N TYR A 180 2.59 -6.99 -12.08
CA TYR A 180 2.51 -6.80 -10.63
C TYR A 180 1.16 -7.26 -10.07
N PRO A 181 0.88 -8.57 -10.06
CA PRO A 181 -0.39 -9.10 -9.56
C PRO A 181 -0.65 -8.72 -8.10
N GLY A 182 0.40 -8.57 -7.27
CA GLY A 182 0.27 -8.10 -5.89
C GLY A 182 -0.29 -6.69 -5.75
N SER A 183 -0.27 -5.87 -6.80
CA SER A 183 -0.92 -4.54 -6.79
C SER A 183 -2.41 -4.57 -7.14
N ALA A 184 -2.93 -5.73 -7.59
CA ALA A 184 -4.32 -5.86 -7.94
C ALA A 184 -5.19 -5.81 -6.69
N SER A 185 -6.15 -4.88 -6.62
CA SER A 185 -7.02 -4.77 -5.44
C SER A 185 -7.80 -6.05 -5.16
N LEU A 186 -8.13 -6.86 -6.18
CA LEU A 186 -8.73 -8.17 -5.99
C LEU A 186 -7.80 -9.14 -5.24
N LEU A 187 -6.55 -9.27 -5.68
CA LEU A 187 -5.58 -10.15 -5.01
C LEU A 187 -5.30 -9.66 -3.59
N ASN A 188 -5.03 -8.35 -3.42
CA ASN A 188 -4.84 -7.74 -2.10
C ASN A 188 -5.97 -8.09 -1.12
N LYS A 189 -7.22 -8.08 -1.58
CA LYS A 189 -8.39 -8.46 -0.75
C LYS A 189 -8.44 -9.95 -0.43
N LEU A 190 -8.18 -10.80 -1.42
CA LEU A 190 -8.21 -12.26 -1.23
C LEU A 190 -7.19 -12.73 -0.19
N ILE A 191 -6.03 -12.07 -0.12
CA ILE A 191 -4.96 -12.40 0.83
C ILE A 191 -4.93 -11.50 2.06
N GLN A 192 -5.85 -10.54 2.19
CA GLN A 192 -5.77 -9.48 3.21
C GLN A 192 -5.73 -10.06 4.63
N SER A 193 -6.55 -11.07 4.92
CA SER A 193 -6.57 -11.74 6.22
C SER A 193 -5.21 -12.37 6.55
N PHE A 194 -4.55 -12.96 5.55
CA PHE A 194 -3.22 -13.54 5.70
C PHE A 194 -2.15 -12.47 5.93
N LEU A 195 -2.22 -11.32 5.23
CA LEU A 195 -1.30 -10.20 5.46
C LEU A 195 -1.44 -9.63 6.87
N ILE A 196 -2.68 -9.36 7.32
CA ILE A 196 -2.95 -8.83 8.66
C ILE A 196 -2.41 -9.78 9.74
N GLU A 197 -2.66 -11.08 9.60
CA GLU A 197 -2.19 -12.06 10.57
C GLU A 197 -0.65 -12.13 10.66
N ASN A 198 0.05 -12.14 9.52
CA ASN A 198 1.51 -12.18 9.54
C ASN A 198 2.15 -10.85 9.99
N ARG A 199 1.55 -9.71 9.62
CA ARG A 199 1.93 -8.39 10.16
C ARG A 199 1.86 -8.40 11.68
N ARG A 200 0.78 -8.95 12.23
CA ARG A 200 0.58 -9.06 13.68
C ARG A 200 1.64 -9.94 14.33
N LYS A 201 1.99 -11.08 13.74
CA LYS A 201 3.09 -11.93 14.21
C LYS A 201 4.42 -11.19 14.26
N LEU A 202 4.73 -10.38 13.24
CA LEU A 202 5.93 -9.54 13.26
C LEU A 202 5.93 -8.57 14.45
N VAL A 203 4.82 -7.89 14.70
CA VAL A 203 4.73 -6.93 15.81
C VAL A 203 4.81 -7.63 17.18
N VAL A 204 4.04 -8.70 17.39
CA VAL A 204 3.92 -9.37 18.69
C VAL A 204 5.13 -10.25 19.00
N GLU A 205 5.59 -11.06 18.04
CA GLU A 205 6.65 -12.04 18.28
C GLU A 205 8.06 -11.50 18.03
N LYS A 206 8.20 -10.50 17.15
CA LYS A 206 9.51 -9.94 16.76
C LYS A 206 9.72 -8.51 17.24
N GLY A 207 8.76 -7.93 17.95
CA GLY A 207 8.83 -6.54 18.42
C GLY A 207 8.88 -5.53 17.27
N ALA A 208 8.30 -5.88 16.12
CA ALA A 208 8.35 -5.04 14.94
C ALA A 208 7.51 -3.75 15.12
N ILE A 209 7.96 -2.67 14.50
CA ILE A 209 7.31 -1.37 14.50
C ILE A 209 6.87 -1.05 13.07
N ARG A 210 5.56 -0.94 12.88
CA ARG A 210 4.97 -0.49 11.61
C ARG A 210 5.20 1.01 11.44
N GLY A 211 5.63 1.42 10.24
CA GLY A 211 5.89 2.82 9.92
C GLY A 211 5.24 3.24 8.60
N VAL A 212 4.74 4.48 8.55
CA VAL A 212 4.11 5.08 7.37
C VAL A 212 5.03 6.13 6.75
N LEU A 213 5.56 5.81 5.57
CA LEU A 213 6.49 6.68 4.86
C LEU A 213 5.76 7.42 3.75
N MET A 214 5.87 8.74 3.71
CA MET A 214 5.34 9.54 2.62
C MET A 214 6.41 9.82 1.57
N THR A 215 6.16 9.39 0.34
CA THR A 215 7.03 9.65 -0.80
C THR A 215 6.89 11.09 -1.28
N ARG A 216 7.83 11.55 -2.11
CA ARG A 216 7.76 12.86 -2.77
C ARG A 216 6.52 13.04 -3.66
N GLU A 217 5.98 11.95 -4.18
CA GLU A 217 4.79 11.96 -5.04
C GLU A 217 3.48 11.96 -4.23
N GLY A 218 3.57 11.98 -2.89
CA GLY A 218 2.41 11.98 -1.99
C GLY A 218 1.85 10.58 -1.68
N ASN A 219 2.48 9.52 -2.18
CA ASN A 219 2.10 8.15 -1.82
C ASN A 219 2.54 7.84 -0.39
N ARG A 220 1.71 7.10 0.33
CA ARG A 220 2.03 6.40 1.57
C ARG A 220 2.56 5.00 1.27
N VAL A 221 3.68 4.65 1.88
CA VAL A 221 4.33 3.34 1.84
C VAL A 221 4.18 2.70 3.20
N ASP A 222 3.60 1.50 3.23
CA ASP A 222 3.55 0.64 4.41
C ASP A 222 4.91 -0.02 4.61
N SER A 223 5.47 0.13 5.81
CA SER A 223 6.77 -0.43 6.16
C SER A 223 6.74 -1.07 7.54
N MET A 224 7.66 -2.02 7.76
CA MET A 224 7.79 -2.74 9.02
C MET A 224 9.27 -2.84 9.37
N PHE A 225 9.63 -2.33 10.55
CA PHE A 225 11.00 -2.31 11.03
C PHE A 225 11.16 -3.24 12.24
N VAL A 226 12.20 -4.06 12.23
CA VAL A 226 12.64 -4.85 13.39
C VAL A 226 14.07 -4.44 13.73
N ASP A 227 14.25 -3.92 14.94
CA ASP A 227 15.57 -3.53 15.46
C ASP A 227 16.23 -4.70 16.20
N ARG A 228 17.45 -5.04 15.79
CA ARG A 228 18.26 -6.08 16.43
C ARG A 228 19.55 -5.55 17.04
N ARG A 229 19.77 -4.23 17.06
CA ARG A 229 21.01 -3.63 17.60
C ARG A 229 21.28 -4.02 19.05
N GLU A 230 20.23 -4.12 19.87
CA GLU A 230 20.35 -4.51 21.29
C GLU A 230 20.54 -6.02 21.51
N GLN A 231 20.31 -6.85 20.49
CA GLN A 231 20.36 -8.32 20.60
C GLN A 231 21.74 -8.90 20.23
N GLY A 232 22.72 -8.05 19.95
CA GLY A 232 24.09 -8.44 19.56
C GLY A 232 24.20 -9.00 18.13
N GLY A 233 25.41 -9.43 17.73
CA GLY A 233 25.66 -10.04 16.42
C GLY A 233 25.51 -9.08 15.24
N ASN A 234 24.70 -9.47 14.25
CA ASN A 234 24.54 -8.74 12.98
C ASN A 234 23.59 -7.53 13.05
N GLY A 235 23.03 -7.22 14.23
CA GLY A 235 21.97 -6.21 14.38
C GLY A 235 22.35 -4.78 13.94
N ASN A 236 23.64 -4.45 13.89
CA ASN A 236 24.13 -3.16 13.39
C ASN A 236 24.02 -3.01 11.87
N ILE A 237 23.74 -4.08 11.13
CA ILE A 237 23.50 -4.06 9.69
C ILE A 237 21.98 -4.08 9.48
N LEU A 238 21.49 -3.13 8.68
CA LEU A 238 20.10 -3.08 8.24
C LEU A 238 19.94 -3.78 6.91
N VAL A 239 19.07 -4.79 6.84
CA VAL A 239 18.65 -5.40 5.58
C VAL A 239 17.31 -4.80 5.15
N VAL A 240 17.32 -4.05 4.06
CA VAL A 240 16.11 -3.55 3.39
C VAL A 240 15.65 -4.60 2.39
N THR A 241 14.42 -5.11 2.54
CA THR A 241 13.90 -6.15 1.64
C THR A 241 13.08 -5.56 0.49
N CYS A 242 13.40 -5.97 -0.74
CA CYS A 242 12.68 -5.59 -1.95
C CYS A 242 11.98 -6.82 -2.54
N GLU A 243 10.67 -6.91 -2.32
CA GLU A 243 9.85 -8.06 -2.68
C GLU A 243 9.59 -8.23 -4.20
N GLY A 244 9.18 -9.44 -4.58
CA GLY A 244 8.77 -9.78 -5.94
C GLY A 244 7.41 -9.20 -6.37
N ASN A 245 6.95 -9.61 -7.55
CA ASN A 245 5.74 -9.08 -8.18
C ASN A 245 4.40 -9.45 -7.51
N ALA A 246 4.42 -10.43 -6.61
CA ALA A 246 3.34 -10.80 -5.71
C ALA A 246 3.84 -10.96 -4.26
N GLY A 247 5.01 -10.38 -3.94
CA GLY A 247 5.61 -10.45 -2.62
C GLY A 247 5.20 -9.27 -1.76
N PHE A 248 5.02 -9.54 -0.47
CA PHE A 248 4.63 -8.57 0.56
C PHE A 248 5.60 -8.71 1.73
N TYR A 249 5.95 -7.62 2.41
CA TYR A 249 6.88 -7.73 3.54
C TYR A 249 6.34 -8.66 4.63
N GLU A 250 5.01 -8.75 4.78
CA GLU A 250 4.35 -9.58 5.77
C GLU A 250 4.68 -11.06 5.60
N THR A 251 4.88 -11.53 4.37
CA THR A 251 4.92 -12.97 4.04
C THR A 251 6.10 -13.37 3.15
N GLY A 252 6.89 -12.39 2.70
CA GLY A 252 7.93 -12.55 1.70
C GLY A 252 9.29 -12.90 2.30
N ILE A 253 10.32 -12.20 1.85
CA ILE A 253 11.71 -12.50 2.15
C ILE A 253 12.22 -11.87 3.46
N MET A 254 11.39 -11.09 4.16
CA MET A 254 11.72 -10.45 5.46
C MET A 254 12.17 -11.44 6.55
N PRO A 255 11.58 -12.64 6.72
CA PRO A 255 12.00 -13.58 7.77
C PRO A 255 13.43 -14.10 7.61
N THR A 256 13.96 -14.20 6.40
CA THR A 256 15.30 -14.76 6.13
C THR A 256 16.44 -13.97 6.80
N PRO A 257 16.57 -12.64 6.62
CA PRO A 257 17.58 -11.87 7.37
C PRO A 257 17.29 -11.81 8.88
N LEU A 258 16.04 -11.94 9.30
CA LEU A 258 15.69 -11.98 10.73
C LEU A 258 16.22 -13.22 11.45
N THR A 259 16.26 -14.39 10.79
CA THR A 259 16.84 -15.61 11.40
C THR A 259 18.35 -15.51 11.58
N LEU A 260 19.01 -14.64 10.80
CA LEU A 260 20.44 -14.35 10.88
C LEU A 260 20.77 -13.16 11.81
N ASN A 261 19.79 -12.70 12.59
CA ASN A 261 19.89 -11.63 13.58
C ASN A 261 20.29 -10.25 13.02
N TYR A 262 19.95 -9.96 11.76
CA TYR A 262 20.06 -8.61 11.21
C TYR A 262 18.89 -7.73 11.66
N SER A 263 19.10 -6.41 11.72
CA SER A 263 17.98 -5.48 11.70
C SER A 263 17.34 -5.50 10.32
N VAL A 264 16.01 -5.43 10.21
CA VAL A 264 15.32 -5.60 8.92
C VAL A 264 14.24 -4.55 8.73
N LEU A 265 14.21 -3.96 7.54
CA LEU A 265 13.18 -3.02 7.09
C LEU A 265 12.47 -3.58 5.87
N GLY A 266 11.27 -4.10 6.10
CA GLY A 266 10.35 -4.51 5.04
C GLY A 266 9.46 -3.35 4.60
N TRP A 267 9.05 -3.36 3.33
CA TRP A 267 8.12 -2.37 2.79
C TRP A 267 7.30 -2.97 1.64
N ASN A 268 6.09 -2.44 1.44
CA ASN A 268 5.22 -2.85 0.34
C ASN A 268 5.33 -1.86 -0.82
N GLN A 269 5.48 -2.37 -2.04
CA GLN A 269 5.52 -1.57 -3.27
C GLN A 269 4.22 -0.75 -3.45
N PRO A 270 4.21 0.32 -4.27
CA PRO A 270 2.99 1.07 -4.56
C PRO A 270 1.84 0.17 -5.00
N GLY A 271 0.71 0.26 -4.31
CA GLY A 271 -0.49 -0.56 -4.56
C GLY A 271 -0.48 -1.95 -3.93
N PHE A 272 0.59 -2.37 -3.25
CA PHE A 272 0.66 -3.66 -2.54
C PHE A 272 0.20 -3.50 -1.09
N GLY A 273 -0.62 -4.42 -0.61
CA GLY A 273 -1.11 -4.41 0.77
C GLY A 273 -1.82 -3.09 1.06
N GLU A 274 -1.30 -2.31 2.00
CA GLU A 274 -1.84 -1.00 2.36
C GLU A 274 -1.04 0.18 1.80
N SER A 275 0.03 -0.07 1.03
CA SER A 275 0.74 0.98 0.30
C SER A 275 -0.16 1.56 -0.78
N SER A 276 -0.25 2.89 -0.81
CA SER A 276 -1.03 3.62 -1.82
C SER A 276 -0.30 3.71 -3.16
N GLY A 277 -1.01 4.18 -4.19
CA GLY A 277 -0.45 4.40 -5.53
C GLY A 277 -0.52 3.14 -6.40
N MET A 278 0.34 3.10 -7.42
CA MET A 278 0.40 2.03 -8.43
C MET A 278 1.86 1.75 -8.78
N PRO A 279 2.23 0.49 -9.10
CA PRO A 279 3.62 0.07 -9.33
C PRO A 279 4.12 0.53 -10.71
N THR A 280 4.21 1.84 -10.87
CA THR A 280 4.85 2.49 -12.02
C THR A 280 6.32 2.73 -11.70
N PRO A 281 7.23 2.74 -12.69
CA PRO A 281 8.64 2.98 -12.43
C PRO A 281 8.88 4.21 -11.55
N LYS A 282 8.21 5.33 -11.85
CA LYS A 282 8.29 6.58 -11.09
C LYS A 282 7.87 6.44 -9.62
N GLN A 283 6.78 5.74 -9.34
CA GLN A 283 6.30 5.59 -7.96
C GLN A 283 7.10 4.55 -7.19
N THR A 284 7.59 3.50 -7.85
CA THR A 284 8.45 2.49 -7.24
C THR A 284 9.78 3.11 -6.81
N ILE A 285 10.45 3.90 -7.67
CA ILE A 285 11.68 4.61 -7.28
C ILE A 285 11.44 5.61 -6.15
N ALA A 286 10.31 6.32 -6.17
CA ALA A 286 9.97 7.27 -5.10
C ALA A 286 9.69 6.57 -3.76
N SER A 287 9.27 5.31 -3.79
CA SER A 287 9.00 4.51 -2.59
C SER A 287 10.29 3.98 -1.97
N ILE A 288 11.17 3.36 -2.77
CA ILE A 288 12.47 2.91 -2.26
C ILE A 288 13.34 4.09 -1.80
N ASP A 289 13.27 5.25 -2.46
CA ASP A 289 13.93 6.46 -1.99
C ASP A 289 13.44 6.88 -0.60
N ALA A 290 12.13 6.85 -0.37
CA ALA A 290 11.56 7.15 0.95
C ALA A 290 11.99 6.14 2.02
N VAL A 291 12.11 4.86 1.66
CA VAL A 291 12.57 3.77 2.54
C VAL A 291 14.03 3.96 2.96
N ILE A 292 14.93 4.23 2.00
CA ILE A 292 16.36 4.45 2.33
C ILE A 292 16.55 5.74 3.12
N GLN A 293 15.87 6.83 2.76
CA GLN A 293 15.90 8.06 3.55
C GLN A 293 15.37 7.86 4.97
N TYR A 294 14.34 7.04 5.17
CA TYR A 294 13.82 6.69 6.48
C TYR A 294 14.86 5.92 7.31
N ALA A 295 15.51 4.92 6.69
CA ALA A 295 16.57 4.16 7.33
C ALA A 295 17.72 5.06 7.84
N ILE A 296 18.16 6.01 7.01
CA ILE A 296 19.27 6.89 7.33
C ILE A 296 18.85 7.96 8.35
N HIS A 297 17.82 8.73 8.04
CA HIS A 297 17.52 9.96 8.78
C HIS A 297 16.63 9.76 10.01
N LYS A 298 15.94 8.62 10.12
CA LYS A 298 14.99 8.36 11.21
C LYS A 298 15.36 7.12 12.03
N LEU A 299 15.83 6.05 11.40
CA LEU A 299 16.30 4.85 12.12
C LEU A 299 17.78 4.94 12.55
N GLY A 300 18.55 5.82 11.92
CA GLY A 300 19.92 6.17 12.32
C GLY A 300 20.99 5.18 11.84
N PHE A 301 20.72 4.42 10.78
CA PHE A 301 21.75 3.61 10.12
C PHE A 301 22.59 4.49 9.19
N VAL A 302 23.91 4.31 9.20
CA VAL A 302 24.74 4.89 8.13
C VAL A 302 24.63 4.04 6.87
N GLU A 303 24.92 4.63 5.72
CA GLU A 303 24.71 3.99 4.43
C GLU A 303 25.53 2.69 4.28
N GLU A 304 26.73 2.66 4.84
CA GLU A 304 27.65 1.51 4.88
C GLU A 304 27.15 0.36 5.78
N GLN A 305 26.08 0.59 6.55
CA GLN A 305 25.38 -0.43 7.33
C GLN A 305 24.15 -0.98 6.61
N ILE A 306 23.78 -0.45 5.45
CA ILE A 306 22.58 -0.85 4.72
C ILE A 306 22.94 -1.91 3.69
N VAL A 307 22.21 -3.02 3.71
CA VAL A 307 22.22 -4.07 2.69
C VAL A 307 20.83 -4.11 2.05
N ILE A 308 20.74 -4.19 0.72
CA ILE A 308 19.46 -4.42 0.05
C ILE A 308 19.38 -5.88 -0.35
N TYR A 309 18.35 -6.57 0.11
CA TYR A 309 18.03 -7.94 -0.28
C TYR A 309 16.80 -7.93 -1.19
N ALA A 310 17.00 -8.25 -2.47
CA ALA A 310 16.00 -8.14 -3.52
C ALA A 310 15.62 -9.51 -4.07
N TRP A 311 14.31 -9.68 -4.32
CA TRP A 311 13.75 -10.87 -4.93
C TRP A 311 13.07 -10.54 -6.26
N SER A 312 13.52 -11.18 -7.34
CA SER A 312 12.89 -11.10 -8.66
C SER A 312 12.76 -9.64 -9.13
N ILE A 313 11.55 -9.17 -9.49
CA ILE A 313 11.32 -7.78 -9.92
C ILE A 313 11.71 -6.73 -8.86
N GLY A 314 11.86 -7.11 -7.60
CA GLY A 314 12.42 -6.29 -6.53
C GLY A 314 13.86 -5.83 -6.81
N GLY A 315 14.57 -6.46 -7.76
CA GLY A 315 15.85 -5.99 -8.28
C GLY A 315 15.79 -4.59 -8.89
N PHE A 316 14.65 -4.17 -9.45
CA PHE A 316 14.50 -2.82 -10.00
C PHE A 316 14.65 -1.70 -8.95
N PRO A 317 13.85 -1.64 -7.87
CA PRO A 317 14.08 -0.64 -6.83
C PRO A 317 15.46 -0.79 -6.15
N ALA A 318 15.96 -2.01 -5.99
CA ALA A 318 17.25 -2.26 -5.36
C ALA A 318 18.43 -1.68 -6.15
N THR A 319 18.49 -1.96 -7.45
CA THR A 319 19.54 -1.42 -8.34
C THR A 319 19.45 0.08 -8.50
N TRP A 320 18.24 0.64 -8.55
CA TRP A 320 18.06 2.11 -8.54
C TRP A 320 18.60 2.75 -7.27
N ALA A 321 18.35 2.13 -6.10
CA ALA A 321 18.87 2.60 -4.83
C ALA A 321 20.40 2.53 -4.80
N ALA A 322 20.99 1.41 -5.21
CA ALA A 322 22.46 1.25 -5.30
C ALA A 322 23.13 2.32 -6.17
N ALA A 323 22.50 2.70 -7.28
CA ALA A 323 23.04 3.73 -8.17
C ALA A 323 23.01 5.16 -7.57
N ASN A 324 22.12 5.38 -6.60
CA ASN A 324 21.80 6.69 -6.00
C ASN A 324 22.32 6.89 -4.57
N TYR A 325 22.65 5.79 -3.91
CA TYR A 325 23.24 5.68 -2.59
C TYR A 325 24.54 4.85 -2.75
N PRO A 326 25.66 5.50 -3.09
CA PRO A 326 26.90 4.83 -3.51
C PRO A 326 27.66 4.10 -2.40
N ASN A 327 27.37 4.39 -1.14
CA ASN A 327 28.01 3.79 0.02
C ASN A 327 27.20 2.62 0.61
N ILE A 328 26.09 2.22 -0.02
CA ILE A 328 25.35 1.01 0.37
C ILE A 328 26.29 -0.18 0.37
N LYS A 329 26.27 -0.95 1.46
CA LYS A 329 27.25 -2.01 1.74
C LYS A 329 27.25 -3.09 0.66
N VAL A 330 26.08 -3.66 0.39
CA VAL A 330 25.88 -4.77 -0.57
C VAL A 330 24.45 -4.74 -1.12
N VAL A 331 24.30 -5.13 -2.38
CA VAL A 331 23.01 -5.53 -2.94
C VAL A 331 23.04 -7.01 -3.29
N PHE A 332 22.14 -7.77 -2.70
CA PHE A 332 21.89 -9.17 -3.06
C PHE A 332 20.62 -9.21 -3.91
N ASP A 333 20.75 -9.57 -5.19
CA ASP A 333 19.62 -9.74 -6.09
C ASP A 333 19.54 -11.20 -6.52
N SER A 334 18.42 -11.87 -6.22
CA SER A 334 18.19 -13.28 -6.56
C SER A 334 17.63 -13.50 -7.96
N VAL A 335 17.83 -12.54 -8.88
CA VAL A 335 17.50 -12.69 -10.30
C VAL A 335 18.62 -13.48 -10.99
N LYS A 336 18.28 -14.64 -11.57
CA LYS A 336 19.06 -15.19 -12.67
C LYS A 336 18.86 -14.24 -13.86
N PHE A 337 19.90 -13.47 -14.18
CA PHE A 337 19.96 -12.65 -15.40
C PHE A 337 19.78 -13.50 -16.65
#